data_AF-A0A9N9WHI7-F1
#
_entry.id   AF-A0A9N9WHI7-F1
#
_cell.length_a   1.000
_cell.length_b   1.000
_cell.length_c   1.000
_cell.angle_alpha   90.00
_cell.angle_beta   90.00
_cell.angle_gamma   90.00
#
_symmetry.space_group_name_H-M   'P 1'
#
loop_
_entity.id
_entity.type
_entity.pdbx_description
1 polymer ?
#
loop_
_entity_poly.entity_id
_entity_poly.type
_entity_poly.pdbx_seq_one_letter_code
_entity_poly.pdbx_strand_id
1 'polypeptide(L)'
;MSSWRKGFNGFECVLRAICEVAQNTVEEEGLVGEIIHILLKPDYGRSPFDEKDPDWEENMAPYTDAATAGRQMFNCAYVYNGCPEGQGIMELISILRDE
;
A
#
# COMPACT_ATOMS: atom_id res chain seq x y z
N MET A 1 -18.78 17.06 -6.28
CA MET A 1 -19.36 16.39 -7.46
C MET A 1 -18.61 15.07 -7.63
N SER A 2 -19.09 14.01 -7.02
CA SER A 2 -18.30 12.78 -6.79
C SER A 2 -18.38 11.83 -8.00
N SER A 3 -17.22 11.60 -8.61
CA SER A 3 -17.01 10.82 -9.84
C SER A 3 -17.03 9.31 -9.56
N TRP A 4 -18.16 8.75 -9.11
CA TRP A 4 -18.34 7.29 -8.96
C TRP A 4 -18.64 6.58 -10.30
N ARG A 5 -18.47 7.26 -11.45
CA ARG A 5 -18.87 6.77 -12.79
C ARG A 5 -17.73 6.15 -13.61
N LYS A 6 -16.49 6.17 -13.12
CA LYS A 6 -15.38 5.36 -13.65
C LYS A 6 -15.07 4.34 -12.55
N GLY A 7 -15.06 3.04 -12.88
CA GLY A 7 -14.71 2.01 -11.92
C GLY A 7 -13.38 2.37 -11.24
N PHE A 8 -13.28 2.04 -9.95
CA PHE A 8 -12.06 2.25 -9.18
C PHE A 8 -10.87 1.63 -9.89
N ASN A 9 -9.77 2.37 -10.03
CA ASN A 9 -8.48 1.75 -10.29
C ASN A 9 -7.99 1.12 -8.97
N GLY A 10 -8.67 0.03 -8.57
CA GLY A 10 -8.41 -0.63 -7.30
C GLY A 10 -6.97 -1.12 -7.19
N PHE A 11 -6.35 -1.46 -8.31
CA PHE A 11 -4.93 -1.82 -8.36
C PHE A 11 -4.05 -0.65 -7.94
N GLU A 12 -4.21 0.54 -8.54
CA GLU A 12 -3.45 1.72 -8.10
C GLU A 12 -3.75 2.13 -6.66
N CYS A 13 -4.97 1.92 -6.15
CA CYS A 13 -5.26 2.15 -4.74
C CYS A 13 -4.53 1.18 -3.80
N VAL A 14 -4.36 -0.09 -4.20
CA VAL A 14 -3.52 -1.04 -3.44
C VAL A 14 -2.06 -0.62 -3.47
N LEU A 15 -1.53 -0.19 -4.62
CA LEU A 15 -0.16 0.31 -4.71
C LEU A 15 0.04 1.58 -3.87
N ARG A 16 -0.91 2.52 -3.89
CA ARG A 16 -0.91 3.71 -3.04
C ARG A 16 -0.87 3.33 -1.56
N ALA A 17 -1.69 2.37 -1.14
CA ALA A 17 -1.72 1.88 0.24
C ALA A 17 -0.38 1.31 0.70
N ILE A 18 0.25 0.48 -0.13
CA ILE A 18 1.58 -0.10 0.16
C ILE A 18 2.64 1.00 0.29
N CYS A 19 2.61 2.00 -0.60
CA CYS A 19 3.50 3.15 -0.53
C CYS A 19 3.32 3.94 0.77
N GLU A 20 2.06 4.24 1.15
CA GLU A 20 1.74 5.00 2.35
C GLU A 20 2.13 4.26 3.65
N VAL A 21 1.85 2.95 3.74
CA VAL A 21 2.25 2.12 4.90
C VAL A 21 3.75 1.93 5.00
N ALA A 22 4.46 1.93 3.86
CA ALA A 22 5.92 1.89 3.86
C ALA A 22 6.57 3.22 4.30
N GLN A 23 5.83 4.33 4.33
CA GLN A 23 6.30 5.63 4.84
C GLN A 23 6.11 5.76 6.34
N ASN A 24 4.93 5.37 6.82
CA ASN A 24 4.55 5.51 8.22
C ASN A 24 4.09 4.14 8.70
N THR A 25 4.83 3.54 9.63
CA THR A 25 4.44 2.27 10.23
C THR A 25 3.13 2.45 10.99
N VAL A 26 2.17 1.57 10.76
CA VAL A 26 0.84 1.57 11.39
C VAL A 26 0.82 0.81 12.72
N GLU A 27 1.98 0.44 13.25
CA GLU A 27 2.15 -0.41 14.44
C GLU A 27 1.51 0.20 15.70
N GLU A 28 1.34 1.52 15.74
CA GLU A 28 0.68 2.23 16.83
C GLU A 28 -0.83 1.92 16.94
N GLU A 29 -1.44 1.32 15.90
CA GLU A 29 -2.86 0.94 15.86
C GLU A 29 -3.14 -0.47 16.44
N GLY A 30 -2.19 -1.00 17.23
CA GLY A 30 -2.30 -2.29 17.90
C GLY A 30 -2.43 -3.47 16.92
N LEU A 31 -3.26 -4.46 17.24
CA LEU A 31 -3.39 -5.68 16.42
C LEU A 31 -3.87 -5.39 14.98
N VAL A 32 -4.76 -4.41 14.81
CA VAL A 32 -5.26 -4.06 13.48
C VAL A 32 -4.15 -3.42 12.65
N GLY A 33 -3.36 -2.53 13.26
CA GLY A 33 -2.15 -1.97 12.66
C GLY A 33 -1.17 -3.03 12.21
N GLU A 34 -0.84 -3.98 13.09
CA GLU A 34 0.03 -5.12 12.78
C GLU A 34 -0.48 -5.95 11.60
N ILE A 35 -1.79 -6.28 11.57
CA ILE A 35 -2.39 -7.02 10.45
C ILE A 35 -2.25 -6.23 9.13
N ILE A 36 -2.53 -4.94 9.15
CA ILE A 36 -2.40 -4.07 7.97
C ILE A 36 -0.94 -4.01 7.50
N HIS A 37 0.01 -3.86 8.42
CA HIS A 37 1.44 -3.86 8.10
C HIS A 37 1.85 -5.17 7.41
N ILE A 38 1.42 -6.32 7.92
CA ILE A 38 1.71 -7.63 7.33
C ILE A 38 1.09 -7.75 5.93
N LEU A 39 -0.18 -7.37 5.77
CA LEU A 39 -0.89 -7.51 4.49
C LEU A 39 -0.35 -6.57 3.40
N LEU A 40 0.15 -5.40 3.77
CA LEU A 40 0.65 -4.39 2.84
C LEU A 40 2.18 -4.36 2.72
N LYS A 41 2.88 -5.35 3.29
CA LYS A 41 4.31 -5.54 3.11
C LYS A 41 4.56 -6.64 2.06
N PRO A 42 4.94 -6.28 0.82
CA PRO A 42 4.99 -7.23 -0.30
C PRO A 42 6.08 -8.31 -0.16
N ASP A 43 7.10 -8.06 0.65
CA ASP A 43 8.21 -8.98 0.95
C ASP A 43 8.07 -9.63 2.33
N TYR A 44 6.88 -9.59 2.96
CA TYR A 44 6.66 -10.28 4.23
C TYR A 44 6.97 -11.77 4.11
N GLY A 45 7.80 -12.28 5.04
CA GLY A 45 8.22 -13.68 5.05
C GLY A 45 9.30 -14.05 4.04
N ARG A 46 9.81 -13.11 3.23
CA ARG A 46 10.99 -13.33 2.38
C ARG A 46 12.28 -12.80 3.02
N SER A 47 13.35 -13.55 2.81
CA SER A 47 14.69 -13.26 3.25
C SER A 47 15.60 -13.00 2.04
N PRO A 48 16.59 -12.10 2.15
CA PRO A 48 17.65 -11.95 1.13
C PRO A 48 18.46 -13.23 0.87
N PHE A 49 18.33 -14.23 1.75
CA PHE A 49 19.01 -15.53 1.66
C PHE A 49 18.14 -16.63 1.04
N ASP A 50 16.87 -16.35 0.74
CA ASP A 50 16.00 -17.33 0.07
C ASP A 50 16.46 -17.57 -1.38
N GLU A 51 16.10 -18.72 -1.92
CA GLU A 51 16.32 -19.00 -3.34
C GLU A 51 15.55 -18.00 -4.19
N LYS A 52 16.20 -17.51 -5.26
CA LYS A 52 15.56 -16.58 -6.19
C LYS A 52 14.45 -17.28 -6.95
N ASP A 53 13.31 -16.62 -7.00
CA ASP A 53 12.12 -17.02 -7.75
C ASP A 53 11.84 -15.93 -8.79
N PRO A 54 12.31 -16.11 -10.05
CA PRO A 54 12.17 -15.10 -11.10
C PRO A 54 10.71 -14.77 -11.41
N ASP A 55 9.83 -15.78 -11.35
CA ASP A 55 8.40 -15.61 -11.61
C ASP A 55 7.78 -14.74 -10.50
N TRP A 56 8.18 -14.96 -9.25
CA TRP A 56 7.77 -14.08 -8.17
C TRP A 56 8.30 -12.65 -8.33
N GLU A 57 9.60 -12.49 -8.63
CA GLU A 57 10.23 -11.17 -8.80
C GLU A 57 9.50 -10.34 -9.87
N GLU A 58 9.17 -10.95 -11.01
CA GLU A 58 8.44 -10.29 -12.09
C GLU A 58 7.01 -9.91 -11.67
N ASN A 59 6.26 -10.87 -11.10
CA ASN A 59 4.85 -10.64 -10.74
C ASN A 59 4.69 -9.64 -9.58
N MET A 60 5.70 -9.54 -8.72
CA MET A 60 5.62 -8.73 -7.50
C MET A 60 6.33 -7.38 -7.61
N ALA A 61 7.05 -7.15 -8.70
CA ALA A 61 7.71 -5.88 -9.01
C ALA A 61 6.83 -4.64 -8.74
N PRO A 62 5.55 -4.57 -9.18
CA PRO A 62 4.73 -3.38 -8.95
C PRO A 62 4.51 -3.07 -7.46
N TYR A 63 4.34 -4.11 -6.65
CA TYR A 63 4.10 -3.98 -5.22
C TYR A 63 5.40 -3.64 -4.47
N THR A 64 6.53 -4.27 -4.82
CA THR A 64 7.84 -3.96 -4.24
C THR A 64 8.32 -2.56 -4.62
N ASP A 65 8.02 -2.10 -5.84
CA ASP A 65 8.29 -0.74 -6.29
C ASP A 65 7.48 0.27 -5.48
N ALA A 66 6.20 -0.01 -5.20
CA ALA A 66 5.37 0.83 -4.34
C ALA A 66 5.93 0.96 -2.91
N ALA A 67 6.32 -0.16 -2.30
CA ALA A 67 6.96 -0.14 -0.99
C ALA A 67 8.30 0.61 -1.01
N THR A 68 9.02 0.57 -2.14
CA THR A 68 10.28 1.29 -2.33
C THR A 68 10.04 2.79 -2.48
N ALA A 69 9.04 3.20 -3.25
CA ALA A 69 8.62 4.59 -3.38
C ALA A 69 8.22 5.17 -2.01
N GLY A 70 7.50 4.38 -1.21
CA GLY A 70 7.16 4.70 0.17
C GLY A 70 8.41 4.91 1.03
N ARG A 71 9.30 3.92 1.11
CA ARG A 71 10.56 4.01 1.89
C ARG A 71 11.47 5.16 1.45
N GLN A 72 11.39 5.58 0.20
CA GLN A 72 12.13 6.72 -0.36
C GLN A 72 11.40 8.07 -0.18
N MET A 73 10.27 8.09 0.54
CA MET A 73 9.49 9.29 0.86
C MET A 73 8.96 10.05 -0.36
N PHE A 74 8.66 9.34 -1.46
CA PHE A 74 7.97 9.96 -2.61
C PHE A 74 6.53 10.35 -2.24
N ASN A 75 5.95 11.32 -2.93
CA ASN A 75 4.53 11.61 -2.74
C ASN A 75 3.67 10.47 -3.35
N CYS A 76 3.14 9.57 -2.52
CA CYS A 76 2.39 8.39 -2.96
C CYS A 76 1.12 8.74 -3.75
N ALA A 77 0.42 9.82 -3.40
CA ALA A 77 -0.76 10.28 -4.12
C ALA A 77 -0.41 10.79 -5.53
N TYR A 78 0.77 11.40 -5.70
CA TYR A 78 1.28 11.81 -7.00
C TYR A 78 1.71 10.62 -7.85
N VAL A 79 2.44 9.67 -7.26
CA VAL A 79 2.91 8.45 -7.95
C VAL A 79 1.73 7.58 -8.41
N TYR A 80 0.70 7.44 -7.57
CA TYR A 80 -0.49 6.60 -7.81
C TYR A 80 -1.76 7.44 -7.97
N ASN A 81 -1.74 8.35 -8.94
CA ASN A 81 -2.81 9.34 -9.18
C ASN A 81 -4.11 8.75 -9.75
N GLY A 82 -4.12 7.50 -10.19
CA GLY A 82 -5.32 6.75 -10.53
C GLY A 82 -6.13 6.30 -9.32
N CYS A 83 -5.61 6.49 -8.10
CA CYS A 83 -6.37 6.38 -6.85
C CYS A 83 -6.72 7.78 -6.29
N PRO A 84 -7.96 8.27 -6.50
CA PRO A 84 -8.41 9.57 -6.01
C PRO A 84 -8.31 9.71 -4.49
N GLU A 85 -8.16 10.94 -4.00
CA GLU A 85 -8.33 11.25 -2.58
C GLU A 85 -9.72 10.84 -2.07
N GLY A 86 -9.76 10.37 -0.82
CA GLY A 86 -10.93 9.78 -0.16
C GLY A 86 -11.20 8.32 -0.54
N GLN A 87 -10.29 7.68 -1.28
CA GLN A 87 -10.42 6.29 -1.72
C GLN A 87 -9.21 5.42 -1.36
N GLY A 88 -8.20 6.00 -0.70
CA GLY A 88 -7.08 5.24 -0.14
C GLY A 88 -7.55 4.42 1.06
N ILE A 89 -7.04 3.19 1.22
CA ILE A 89 -7.44 2.33 2.35
C ILE A 89 -7.07 2.95 3.70
N MET A 90 -5.97 3.70 3.76
CA MET A 90 -5.53 4.40 4.96
C MET A 90 -6.48 5.54 5.35
N GLU A 91 -7.12 6.18 4.36
CA GLU A 91 -8.15 7.19 4.58
C GLU A 91 -9.48 6.56 5.05
N LEU A 92 -9.73 5.28 4.76
CA LEU A 92 -10.92 4.55 5.21
C LEU A 92 -10.81 4.05 6.66
N ILE A 93 -9.62 3.63 7.08
CA ILE A 93 -9.41 3.09 8.43
C ILE A 93 -9.39 4.21 9.48
N SER A 94 -8.89 5.41 9.13
CA SER A 94 -8.91 6.57 10.03
C SER A 94 -10.33 7.05 10.38
N ILE A 95 -11.30 6.85 9.49
CA ILE A 95 -12.71 7.19 9.72
C ILE A 95 -13.34 6.36 10.85
N LEU A 96 -12.85 5.13 11.08
CA LEU A 96 -13.33 4.27 12.17
C LEU A 96 -12.85 4.73 13.56
N ARG A 97 -11.99 5.75 13.64
CA ARG A 97 -11.47 6.32 14.90
C ARG A 97 -12.30 7.50 15.43
N ASP A 98 -13.20 8.04 14.61
CA ASP A 98 -14.01 9.23 14.94
C ASP A 98 -15.44 8.89 15.42
N GLU A 99 -15.73 7.62 15.74
CA GLU A 99 -16.99 7.19 16.40
C GLU A 99 -16.76 6.70 17.84
#